data_AF-A0A971ND64-F1
#
_entry.id   AF-A0A971ND64-F1
#
_cell.length_a   1.000
_cell.length_b   1.000
_cell.length_c   1.000
_cell.angle_alpha   90.00
_cell.angle_beta   90.00
_cell.angle_gamma   90.00
#
_symmetry.space_group_name_H-M   'P 1'
#
loop_
_entity.id
_entity.type
_entity.pdbx_description
1 polymer ?
#
loop_
_entity_poly.entity_id
_entity_poly.type
_entity_poly.pdbx_seq_one_letter_code
_entity_poly.pdbx_strand_id
1 'polypeptide(L)'
;IVYKIVSASGLNKHKPGLYRWEIPGWRSEAKGSDEDAGPTALDTDSLRPEDGKMVLKYAEGLKLSVWSGESWSDEYTGELPKAMRITITLNGRKQVYEDSLPTILKE
;
A
#
# COMPACT_ATOMS: atom_id res chain seq x y z
N ILE A 1 5.22 2.94 5.26
CA ILE A 1 3.84 2.55 5.62
C ILE A 1 3.54 1.30 4.82
N VAL A 2 2.95 0.29 5.46
CA VAL A 2 2.56 -0.96 4.79
C VAL A 2 1.06 -1.17 4.98
N TYR A 3 0.40 -1.60 3.91
CA TYR A 3 -1.00 -2.00 3.91
C TYR A 3 -1.08 -3.51 3.62
N LYS A 4 -1.78 -4.27 4.46
CA LYS A 4 -1.94 -5.73 4.31
C LYS A 4 -3.38 -6.14 4.56
N ILE A 5 -3.87 -7.08 3.74
CA ILE A 5 -5.14 -7.76 3.99
C ILE A 5 -4.91 -8.86 5.00
N VAL A 6 -5.65 -8.81 6.10
CA VAL A 6 -5.78 -9.92 7.05
C VAL A 6 -7.03 -10.67 6.65
N SER A 7 -6.87 -11.88 6.12
CA SER A 7 -7.99 -12.71 5.63
C SER A 7 -8.68 -13.44 6.77
N ALA A 8 -9.97 -13.72 6.59
CA ALA A 8 -10.69 -14.63 7.48
C ALA A 8 -10.18 -16.05 7.22
N SER A 9 -9.69 -16.73 8.25
CA SER A 9 -9.37 -18.16 8.16
C SER A 9 -9.64 -18.83 9.51
N GLY A 10 -9.92 -20.13 9.49
CA GLY A 10 -10.12 -20.90 10.73
C GLY A 10 -8.89 -20.94 11.64
N LEU A 11 -7.72 -20.58 11.12
CA LEU A 11 -6.46 -20.50 11.86
C LEU A 11 -6.12 -19.07 12.29
N ASN A 12 -6.84 -18.07 11.75
CA ASN A 12 -6.58 -16.67 12.01
C ASN A 12 -7.56 -16.13 13.06
N LYS A 13 -7.06 -15.91 14.28
CA LYS A 13 -7.82 -15.32 15.39
C LYS A 13 -8.11 -13.82 15.22
N HIS A 14 -7.54 -13.18 14.18
CA HIS A 14 -7.68 -11.74 13.94
C HIS A 14 -8.92 -11.41 13.14
N LYS A 15 -9.47 -10.21 13.38
CA LYS A 15 -10.61 -9.71 12.62
C LYS A 15 -10.19 -9.47 11.17
N PRO A 16 -10.94 -9.95 10.17
CA PRO A 16 -10.57 -9.77 8.78
C PRO A 16 -10.72 -8.31 8.34
N GLY A 17 -9.81 -7.84 7.49
CA GLY A 17 -9.86 -6.51 6.90
C GLY A 17 -8.51 -5.99 6.42
N LEU A 18 -8.50 -4.71 6.04
CA LEU A 18 -7.30 -3.97 5.66
C LEU A 18 -6.68 -3.33 6.89
N TYR A 19 -5.40 -3.60 7.09
CA TYR A 19 -4.61 -3.06 8.19
C TYR A 19 -3.47 -2.18 7.65
N ARG A 20 -3.09 -1.17 8.44
CA ARG A 20 -2.02 -0.21 8.17
C ARG A 20 -0.98 -0.29 9.29
N TRP A 21 0.28 -0.45 8.90
CA TRP A 21 1.44 -0.34 9.79
C TRP A 21 2.27 0.88 9.43
N GLU A 22 2.66 1.63 10.46
CA GLU A 22 3.73 2.60 10.37
C GLU A 22 5.01 1.89 10.79
N ILE A 23 6.03 1.92 9.94
CA ILE A 23 7.30 1.24 10.18
C ILE A 23 8.33 2.34 10.42
N PRO A 24 8.67 2.62 11.69
CA PRO A 24 9.66 3.64 12.02
C PRO A 24 11.02 3.24 11.47
N GLY A 25 11.84 4.21 11.06
CA GLY A 25 13.24 3.96 10.77
C GLY A 25 13.56 3.28 9.44
N TRP A 26 12.59 2.82 8.65
CA TRP A 26 12.89 2.14 7.36
C TRP A 26 13.63 3.03 6.35
N ARG A 27 13.52 4.36 6.48
CA ARG A 27 14.28 5.34 5.70
C ARG A 27 15.53 5.88 6.41
N SER A 28 15.78 5.47 7.65
CA SER A 28 16.76 6.13 8.53
C SER A 28 18.20 5.63 8.36
N GLU A 29 18.44 4.59 7.55
CA GLU A 29 19.79 4.04 7.30
C GLU A 29 20.29 4.23 5.86
N ALA A 30 19.67 5.12 5.05
CA ALA A 30 20.23 5.56 3.77
C ALA A 30 21.41 6.55 3.98
N LYS A 31 22.35 6.20 4.88
CA LYS A 31 23.63 6.88 5.06
C LYS A 31 24.75 5.90 4.73
N GLY A 32 25.07 5.80 3.44
CA GLY A 32 26.44 5.53 3.00
C GLY A 32 26.84 4.09 2.65
N SER A 33 25.92 3.26 2.15
CA SER A 33 26.30 2.03 1.43
C SER A 33 25.53 1.95 0.12
N ASP A 34 26.22 1.67 -0.99
CA ASP A 34 25.72 1.58 -2.37
C ASP A 34 24.66 0.47 -2.61
N GLU A 35 24.04 -0.05 -1.56
CA GLU A 35 22.93 -1.00 -1.62
C GLU A 35 21.74 -0.39 -0.86
N ASP A 36 21.00 0.49 -1.54
CA ASP A 36 19.68 0.93 -1.08
C ASP A 36 18.77 -0.30 -1.02
N ALA A 37 18.61 -0.87 0.17
CA ALA A 37 17.62 -1.90 0.44
C ALA A 37 16.22 -1.31 0.24
N GLY A 38 15.67 -1.51 -0.96
CA GLY A 38 14.35 -1.01 -1.33
C GLY A 38 13.24 -1.55 -0.42
N PRO A 39 11.99 -1.06 -0.58
CA PRO A 39 10.85 -1.48 0.24
C PRO A 39 10.60 -2.99 0.26
N THR A 40 11.10 -3.72 -0.73
CA THR A 40 11.03 -5.19 -0.86
C THR A 40 11.97 -5.94 0.08
N ALA A 41 12.98 -5.29 0.66
CA ALA A 41 13.88 -5.89 1.65
C ALA A 41 13.24 -5.98 3.05
N LEU A 42 12.10 -5.33 3.25
CA LEU A 42 11.36 -5.37 4.49
C LEU A 42 10.60 -6.70 4.63
N ASP A 43 10.85 -7.43 5.72
CA ASP A 43 10.01 -8.56 6.11
C ASP A 43 8.62 -8.04 6.54
N THR A 44 7.64 -8.22 5.65
CA THR A 44 6.24 -7.87 5.91
C THR A 44 5.39 -9.05 6.37
N ASP A 45 5.97 -10.25 6.45
CA ASP A 45 5.29 -11.46 6.89
C ASP A 45 5.26 -11.60 8.40
N SER A 46 6.28 -11.09 9.09
CA SER A 46 6.30 -10.98 10.54
C SER A 46 5.40 -9.88 11.12
N LEU A 47 4.79 -9.02 10.28
CA LEU A 47 3.88 -7.97 10.73
C LEU A 47 2.61 -8.57 11.35
N ARG A 48 2.49 -8.44 12.67
CA ARG A 48 1.35 -8.95 13.43
C ARG A 48 0.17 -7.99 13.33
N PRO A 49 -1.07 -8.48 13.09
CA PRO A 49 -2.27 -7.64 13.03
C PRO A 49 -2.53 -6.78 14.27
N GLU A 50 -2.09 -7.19 15.45
CA GLU A 50 -2.25 -6.44 16.71
C GLU A 50 -1.41 -5.16 16.76
N ASP A 51 -0.27 -5.15 16.07
CA ASP A 51 0.62 -3.99 15.96
C ASP A 51 0.14 -3.02 14.85
N GLY A 52 -0.83 -3.46 14.03
CA GLY A 52 -1.39 -2.70 12.92
C GLY A 52 -2.72 -2.03 13.29
N LYS A 53 -3.01 -0.89 12.65
CA LYS A 53 -4.33 -0.25 12.74
C LYS A 53 -5.25 -0.78 11.65
N MET A 54 -6.37 -1.40 12.01
CA MET A 54 -7.42 -1.71 11.05
C MET A 54 -8.00 -0.41 10.48
N VAL A 55 -7.95 -0.25 9.16
CA VAL A 55 -8.46 0.93 8.45
C VAL A 55 -9.76 0.64 7.70
N LEU A 56 -10.01 -0.61 7.31
CA LEU A 56 -11.25 -1.02 6.66
C LEU A 56 -11.63 -2.45 7.04
N LYS A 57 -12.81 -2.62 7.63
CA LYS A 57 -13.35 -3.94 8.01
C LYS A 57 -13.73 -4.74 6.77
N TYR A 58 -13.53 -6.06 6.83
CA TYR A 58 -13.98 -7.01 5.81
C TYR A 58 -13.41 -6.78 4.40
N ALA A 59 -12.39 -5.94 4.23
CA ALA A 59 -11.66 -5.83 2.98
C ALA A 59 -10.93 -7.15 2.69
N GLU A 60 -11.09 -7.63 1.47
CA GLU A 60 -10.54 -8.88 0.95
C GLU A 60 -9.39 -8.64 -0.02
N GLY A 61 -9.29 -7.43 -0.57
CA GLY A 61 -8.28 -7.07 -1.55
C GLY A 61 -8.04 -5.57 -1.56
N LEU A 62 -6.79 -5.20 -1.84
CA LEU A 62 -6.36 -3.84 -2.11
C LEU A 62 -5.43 -3.88 -3.33
N LYS A 63 -5.67 -3.02 -4.30
CA LYS A 63 -4.78 -2.77 -5.43
C LYS A 63 -4.63 -1.26 -5.62
N LEU A 64 -3.39 -0.81 -5.74
CA LEU A 64 -3.04 0.58 -6.02
C LEU A 64 -2.44 0.61 -7.42
N SER A 65 -2.91 1.54 -8.25
CA SER A 65 -2.34 1.80 -9.56
C SER A 65 -2.19 3.30 -9.74
N VAL A 66 -1.23 3.72 -10.55
CA VAL A 66 -0.99 5.14 -10.85
C VAL A 66 -0.98 5.39 -12.35
N TRP A 67 -1.30 6.62 -12.74
CA TRP A 67 -1.27 7.07 -14.12
C TRP A 67 -0.12 8.08 -14.32
N SER A 68 0.86 7.73 -15.15
CA SER A 68 1.96 8.63 -15.52
C SER A 68 1.66 9.50 -16.74
N GLY A 69 0.64 9.15 -17.53
CA GLY A 69 0.29 9.86 -18.78
C GLY A 69 -0.12 8.95 -19.92
N GLU A 70 0.31 7.69 -19.89
CA GLU A 70 0.12 6.74 -20.98
C GLU A 70 -0.67 5.49 -20.58
N SER A 71 -0.36 4.94 -19.40
CA SER A 71 -1.00 3.72 -18.91
C SER A 71 -1.09 3.70 -17.38
N TRP A 72 -1.97 2.84 -16.89
CA TRP A 72 -2.05 2.50 -15.47
C TRP A 72 -0.97 1.48 -15.13
N SER A 73 -0.17 1.77 -14.11
CA SER A 73 0.86 0.86 -13.60
C SER A 73 0.65 0.57 -12.11
N ASP A 74 0.88 -0.67 -11.72
CA ASP A 74 0.85 -1.10 -10.32
C ASP A 74 2.19 -0.86 -9.61
N GLU A 75 3.26 -0.73 -10.40
CA GLU A 75 4.59 -0.36 -9.93
C GLU A 75 4.90 1.06 -10.38
N TYR A 76 5.47 1.85 -9.46
CA TYR A 76 5.78 3.24 -9.75
C TYR A 76 7.02 3.72 -9.01
N THR A 77 7.90 4.37 -9.76
CA THR A 77 9.02 5.16 -9.25
C THR A 77 9.12 6.40 -10.11
N GLY A 78 9.32 7.58 -9.51
CA GLY A 78 9.43 8.83 -10.25
C GLY A 78 8.86 10.03 -9.50
N GLU A 79 8.48 11.06 -10.27
CA GLU A 79 7.86 12.29 -9.76
C GLU A 79 6.44 12.03 -9.21
N LEU A 80 5.61 13.06 -9.01
CA LEU A 80 4.21 12.84 -8.61
C LEU A 80 3.42 12.31 -9.82
N PRO A 81 2.67 11.19 -9.71
CA PRO A 81 1.85 10.72 -10.81
C PRO A 81 0.69 11.68 -11.06
N LYS A 82 0.11 11.64 -12.27
CA LYS A 82 -1.01 12.53 -12.64
C LYS A 82 -2.34 12.08 -12.03
N ALA A 83 -2.49 10.78 -11.77
CA ALA A 83 -3.66 10.24 -11.10
C ALA A 83 -3.32 8.96 -10.32
N MET A 84 -4.17 8.61 -9.36
CA MET A 84 -4.12 7.34 -8.65
C MET A 84 -5.46 6.64 -8.71
N ARG A 85 -5.41 5.31 -8.73
CA ARG A 85 -6.55 4.41 -8.66
C ARG A 85 -6.37 3.50 -7.46
N ILE A 86 -7.39 3.43 -6.62
CA ILE A 86 -7.51 2.50 -5.51
C ILE A 86 -8.64 1.54 -5.83
N THR A 87 -8.32 0.26 -5.94
CA THR A 87 -9.33 -0.80 -6.06
C THR A 87 -9.39 -1.58 -4.76
N ILE A 88 -10.58 -1.66 -4.17
CA ILE A 88 -10.84 -2.40 -2.94
C ILE A 88 -11.82 -3.52 -3.26
N THR A 89 -11.53 -4.73 -2.80
CA THR A 89 -12.47 -5.86 -2.87
C THR A 89 -13.18 -6.01 -1.53
N LEU A 90 -14.51 -5.97 -1.53
CA LEU A 90 -15.39 -6.15 -0.37
C LEU A 90 -16.51 -7.12 -0.74
N ASN A 91 -16.66 -8.23 -0.02
CA ASN A 91 -17.68 -9.25 -0.27
C ASN A 91 -17.69 -9.73 -1.73
N GLY A 92 -16.51 -9.97 -2.30
CA GLY A 92 -16.31 -10.35 -3.70
C GLY A 92 -16.56 -9.26 -4.73
N ARG A 93 -16.98 -8.05 -4.33
CA ARG A 93 -17.23 -6.92 -5.23
C ARG A 93 -16.06 -5.95 -5.24
N LYS A 94 -15.67 -5.50 -6.43
CA LYS A 94 -14.64 -4.48 -6.61
C LYS A 94 -15.26 -3.08 -6.56
N GLN A 95 -14.72 -2.23 -5.70
CA GLN A 95 -14.98 -0.80 -5.67
C GLN A 95 -13.73 -0.09 -6.18
N VAL A 96 -13.90 0.80 -7.16
CA VAL A 96 -12.80 1.53 -7.80
C VAL A 96 -12.97 3.00 -7.48
N TYR A 97 -11.91 3.59 -6.93
CA TYR A 97 -11.80 5.02 -6.65
C TYR A 97 -10.64 5.57 -7.46
N GLU A 98 -10.88 6.65 -8.20
CA GLU A 98 -9.88 7.31 -9.02
C GLU A 98 -9.86 8.79 -8.66
N ASP A 99 -8.65 9.35 -8.54
CA ASP A 99 -8.48 10.77 -8.32
C ASP A 99 -7.27 11.30 -9.09
N SER A 100 -7.43 12.51 -9.60
CA SER A 100 -6.33 13.23 -10.25
C SER A 100 -5.53 13.96 -9.20
N LEU A 101 -4.21 13.83 -9.29
CA LEU A 101 -3.31 14.51 -8.37
C LEU A 101 -2.99 15.91 -8.90
N PRO A 102 -2.78 16.88 -8.00
CA PRO A 102 -2.48 18.24 -8.41
C PRO A 102 -1.18 18.27 -9.23
N THR A 103 -1.26 18.82 -10.44
CA THR A 103 -0.08 19.14 -11.23
C THR A 103 0.57 20.35 -10.59
N ILE A 104 1.72 20.16 -9.93
CA ILE A 104 2.55 21.30 -9.52
C ILE A 104 3.11 21.88 -10.82
N LEU A 105 2.52 22.96 -11.32
CA LEU A 105 3.11 23.75 -12.40
C LEU A 105 4.40 24.34 -11.84
N LYS A 106 5.56 23.86 -12.32
CA LYS A 106 6.82 24.55 -12.11
C LYS A 106 6.76 25.81 -12.98
N GLU A 107 6.75 26.99 -12.35
CA GLU A 107 6.91 28.30 -12.99
C GLU A 107 8.29 28.44 -13.63
#